data_AF-A0A434DV23-F1
#
_entry.id   AF-A0A434DV23-F1
#
_cell.length_a   1.000
_cell.length_b   1.000
_cell.length_c   1.000
_cell.angle_alpha   90.00
_cell.angle_beta   90.00
_cell.angle_gamma   90.00
#
_symmetry.space_group_name_H-M   'P 1'
#
loop_
_entity.id
_entity.type
_entity.pdbx_description
1 polymer ?
#
loop_
_entity_poly.entity_id
_entity_poly.type
_entity_poly.pdbx_seq_one_letter_code
_entity_poly.pdbx_strand_id
1 'polypeptide(L)' 'AMMTNWGGERFVRGAYAAARPGRSRARATLMQPVAEKIFFAGEHLAGPLMQTCGGARLSGEAVARMVAAQLAAK' A
#
# COMPACT_ATOMS: atom_id res chain seq x y z
N ALA A 1 -28.32 2.04 -14.70
CA ALA A 1 -27.18 2.23 -13.78
C ALA A 1 -25.90 1.87 -14.53
N MET A 2 -24.82 2.65 -14.37
CA MET A 2 -23.53 2.35 -15.00
C MET A 2 -22.75 1.38 -14.09
N MET A 3 -22.28 0.26 -14.64
CA MET A 3 -21.41 -0.67 -13.93
C MET A 3 -19.95 -0.25 -14.10
N THR A 4 -19.18 -0.33 -13.02
CA THR A 4 -17.73 -0.11 -13.07
C THR A 4 -17.00 -1.37 -13.52
N ASN A 5 -15.94 -1.21 -14.32
CA ASN A 5 -15.02 -2.29 -14.70
C ASN A 5 -13.64 -2.06 -14.08
N TRP A 6 -13.54 -2.14 -12.76
CA TRP A 6 -12.27 -1.94 -12.04
C TRP A 6 -11.16 -2.90 -12.48
N GLY A 7 -11.52 -4.14 -12.84
CA GLY A 7 -10.56 -5.13 -13.33
C GLY A 7 -9.94 -4.77 -14.68
N GLY A 8 -10.70 -4.11 -15.56
CA GLY A 8 -10.22 -3.62 -16.86
C GLY A 8 -9.63 -2.22 -16.84
N GLU A 9 -9.72 -1.50 -15.72
CA GLU A 9 -9.17 -0.14 -15.59
C GLU A 9 -7.63 -0.21 -15.52
N ARG A 10 -6.94 0.58 -16.37
CA ARG A 10 -5.49 0.50 -16.62
C ARG A 10 -4.65 0.85 -15.39
N PHE A 11 -5.07 1.81 -14.60
CA PHE A 11 -4.35 2.34 -13.45
C PHE A 11 -4.67 1.61 -12.15
N VAL A 12 -5.83 0.95 -12.04
CA VAL A 12 -6.24 0.25 -10.80
C VAL A 12 -6.16 -1.28 -10.92
N ARG A 13 -6.55 -1.86 -12.06
CA ARG A 13 -6.44 -3.30 -12.36
C ARG A 13 -7.13 -4.24 -11.35
N GLY A 14 -8.09 -3.72 -10.58
CA GLY A 14 -8.77 -4.41 -9.49
C GLY A 14 -9.48 -3.42 -8.57
N ALA A 15 -10.23 -3.92 -7.58
CA ALA A 15 -10.92 -3.04 -6.63
C ALA A 15 -10.04 -2.67 -5.43
N TYR A 16 -9.52 -3.67 -4.72
CA TYR A 16 -8.69 -3.52 -3.52
C TYR A 16 -7.88 -4.79 -3.26
N ALA A 17 -6.83 -4.69 -2.43
CA ALA A 17 -5.94 -5.81 -2.17
C ALA A 17 -6.57 -6.86 -1.26
N ALA A 18 -6.46 -8.12 -1.65
CA ALA A 18 -6.78 -9.27 -0.82
C ALA A 18 -5.61 -10.26 -0.83
N ALA A 19 -5.30 -10.83 0.33
CA ALA A 19 -4.32 -11.91 0.37
C ALA A 19 -4.95 -13.16 -0.26
N ARG A 20 -4.25 -13.78 -1.20
CA ARG A 20 -4.59 -15.14 -1.63
C ARG A 20 -4.42 -16.10 -0.43
N PRO A 21 -5.17 -17.21 -0.36
CA PRO A 21 -4.98 -18.24 0.65
C PRO A 21 -3.49 -18.62 0.80
N GLY A 22 -3.00 -18.66 2.05
CA GLY A 22 -1.60 -18.93 2.35
C GLY A 22 -0.59 -17.80 2.07
N ARG A 23 -1.02 -16.63 1.57
CA ARG A 23 -0.13 -15.52 1.17
C ARG A 23 -0.23 -14.28 2.06
N SER A 24 -0.84 -14.37 3.24
CA SER A 24 -0.99 -13.23 4.17
C SER A 24 0.34 -12.57 4.52
N ARG A 25 1.43 -13.36 4.65
CA ARG A 25 2.77 -12.88 5.01
C ARG A 25 3.49 -12.11 3.89
N ALA A 26 3.03 -12.18 2.64
CA ALA A 26 3.70 -11.50 1.51
C ALA A 26 3.78 -9.97 1.69
N ARG A 27 2.86 -9.39 2.46
CA ARG A 27 2.86 -7.95 2.76
C ARG A 27 4.04 -7.51 3.62
N ALA A 28 4.57 -8.38 4.48
CA ALA A 28 5.75 -8.05 5.28
C ALA A 28 6.97 -7.77 4.38
N THR A 29 7.10 -8.52 3.28
CA THR A 29 8.11 -8.28 2.26
C THR A 29 7.84 -6.98 1.49
N LEU A 30 6.59 -6.75 1.06
CA LEU A 30 6.22 -5.55 0.30
C LEU A 30 6.41 -4.24 1.09
N MET A 31 6.31 -4.30 2.43
CA MET A 31 6.55 -3.15 3.31
C MET A 31 8.03 -2.73 3.37
N GLN A 32 8.97 -3.62 3.01
CA GLN A 32 10.39 -3.29 3.09
C GLN A 32 10.78 -2.29 1.99
N PRO A 33 11.49 -1.20 2.33
CA PRO A 33 12.00 -0.28 1.33
C PRO A 33 13.09 -0.95 0.48
N VAL A 34 13.20 -0.56 -0.79
CA VAL A 34 14.27 -1.03 -1.69
C VAL A 34 15.41 -0.03 -1.69
N ALA A 35 16.61 -0.52 -1.36
CA ALA A 35 17.85 0.24 -1.35
C ALA A 35 17.74 1.57 -0.56
N GLU A 36 16.89 1.59 0.46
CA GLU A 36 16.60 2.77 1.30
C GLU A 36 16.21 4.00 0.47
N LYS A 37 15.64 3.80 -0.72
CA LYS A 37 15.32 4.88 -1.68
C LYS A 37 13.90 4.79 -2.21
N ILE A 38 13.38 3.58 -2.36
CA ILE A 38 12.03 3.34 -2.84
C ILE A 38 11.20 2.80 -1.69
N PHE A 39 10.09 3.48 -1.40
CA PHE A 39 9.17 3.13 -0.33
C PHE A 39 7.79 2.86 -0.90
N PHE A 40 7.03 2.00 -0.22
CA PHE A 40 5.70 1.59 -0.66
C PHE A 40 4.66 1.98 0.40
N ALA A 41 3.57 2.62 -0.05
CA ALA A 41 2.43 2.99 0.76
C ALA A 41 1.12 2.64 0.04
N GLY A 42 0.01 2.62 0.77
CA GLY A 42 -1.33 2.48 0.23
C GLY A 42 -2.20 1.52 1.03
N GLU A 43 -3.44 1.33 0.59
CA GLU A 43 -4.42 0.50 1.31
C GLU A 43 -3.89 -0.92 1.57
N HIS A 44 -3.12 -1.47 0.64
CA HIS A 44 -2.60 -2.83 0.71
C HIS A 44 -1.54 -3.05 1.82
N LEU A 45 -1.05 -1.97 2.45
CA LEU A 45 -0.10 -1.97 3.57
C LEU A 45 -0.70 -1.38 4.86
N ALA A 46 -2.01 -1.11 4.89
CA ALA A 46 -2.64 -0.40 6.00
C ALA A 46 -3.00 -1.25 7.24
N GLY A 47 -2.32 -2.39 7.44
CA GLY A 47 -2.55 -3.26 8.60
C GLY A 47 -4.02 -3.68 8.75
N PRO A 48 -4.66 -3.47 9.93
CA PRO A 48 -6.08 -3.75 10.14
C PRO A 48 -7.05 -2.95 9.27
N LEU A 49 -6.59 -1.85 8.65
CA LEU A 49 -7.40 -0.94 7.83
C LEU A 49 -7.17 -1.13 6.33
N MET A 50 -6.64 -2.29 5.92
CA MET A 50 -6.53 -2.64 4.49
C MET A 50 -7.88 -2.52 3.77
N GLN A 51 -7.86 -2.28 2.46
CA GLN A 51 -9.04 -2.09 1.61
C GLN A 51 -9.85 -0.82 1.91
N THR A 52 -9.33 0.10 2.74
CA THR A 52 -10.02 1.35 3.10
C THR A 52 -9.23 2.60 2.69
N CYS A 53 -9.95 3.69 2.39
CA CYS A 53 -9.35 5.00 2.13
C CYS A 53 -8.61 5.54 3.36
N GLY A 54 -9.17 5.35 4.56
CA GLY A 54 -8.54 5.76 5.81
C GLY A 54 -7.22 5.04 6.04
N GLY A 55 -7.18 3.73 5.77
CA GLY A 55 -5.96 2.94 5.80
C GLY A 55 -4.91 3.42 4.80
N ALA A 56 -5.31 3.74 3.56
CA ALA A 56 -4.39 4.29 2.56
C ALA A 56 -3.73 5.59 3.02
N ARG A 57 -4.52 6.52 3.59
CA ARG A 57 -4.02 7.78 4.14
C ARG A 57 -3.00 7.53 5.26
N LEU A 58 -3.37 6.72 6.26
CA LEU A 58 -2.50 6.43 7.40
C LEU A 58 -1.21 5.71 7.00
N SER A 59 -1.29 4.79 6.02
CA SER A 59 -0.12 4.16 5.41
C SER A 59 0.80 5.19 4.75
N GLY A 60 0.23 6.14 3.99
CA GLY A 60 0.98 7.23 3.38
C GLY A 60 1.69 8.12 4.40
N GLU A 61 0.98 8.54 5.44
CA GLU A 61 1.56 9.35 6.53
C GLU A 61 2.70 8.61 7.25
N ALA A 62 2.57 7.30 7.47
CA ALA A 62 3.61 6.50 8.10
C ALA A 62 4.88 6.45 7.24
N VAL A 63 4.74 6.19 5.94
CA VAL A 63 5.87 6.16 5.00
C VAL A 63 6.50 7.53 4.82
N ALA A 64 5.70 8.60 4.77
CA ALA A 64 6.21 9.96 4.72
C ALA A 64 7.11 10.29 5.93
N ARG A 65 6.73 9.85 7.14
CA ARG A 65 7.57 9.99 8.34
C ARG A 65 8.89 9.21 8.23
N MET A 66 8.87 7.99 7.68
CA MET A 66 10.08 7.20 7.45
C MET A 66 11.04 7.91 6.49
N VAL A 67 10.51 8.42 5.37
CA VAL A 67 11.30 9.17 4.37
C VAL A 67 11.87 10.44 4.97
N ALA A 68 11.05 11.22 5.69
CA ALA A 68 11.50 12.45 6.33
C ALA A 68 12.63 12.20 7.36
N ALA A 69 12.49 11.15 8.18
CA ALA A 69 13.53 10.76 9.13
C ALA A 69 14.84 10.37 8.44
N GLN A 70 14.76 9.60 7.35
CA GLN A 70 15.95 9.20 6.60
C GLN A 70 16.64 10.39 5.91
N LEU A 71 15.88 11.32 5.35
CA LEU A 71 16.42 12.53 4.74
C LEU A 71 17.08 13.45 5.78
N ALA A 72 16.55 13.50 7.01
CA ALA A 72 17.11 14.29 8.10
C ALA A 72 18.37 13.66 8.73
N ALA A 73 18.54 12.35 8.62
CA ALA A 73 19.71 11.62 9.12
C ALA A 73 20.92 11.66 8.17
N LYS A 74 20.75 12.26 6.99
CA LYS A 74 21.79 12.42 5.97
C LYS A 74 22.38 13.82 6.02
#